data_AF-A0A1E1W5W2-F1
#
_entry.id   AF-A0A1E1W5W2-F1
#
_cell.length_a   1.000
_cell.length_b   1.000
_cell.length_c   1.000
_cell.angle_alpha   90.00
_cell.angle_beta   90.00
_cell.angle_gamma   90.00
#
_symmetry.space_group_name_H-M   'P 1'
#
loop_
_entity.id
_entity.type
_entity.pdbx_description
1 polymer ?
#
loop_
_entity_poly.entity_id
_entity_poly.type
_entity_poly.pdbx_seq_one_letter_code
_entity_poly.pdbx_strand_id
1 'polypeptide(L)'
;MDLENKIATLTEENKELAAALENERTLVKILREKLEKSSQLHDDSKTEVNHLNSLLTEMQHDYIDMQRKFDKEKREKDEALLRNAHMSQSIEMSQCNVRYQETEITDLKAKIAELEALLAQHKENQAACMLIKEHEETRKTEIEQLKRRIDEATDSENALKKTIQDLETEICDKNKKIKTLDNRISDMKKTLQRELQQSSKSDLTSVEEQDISRRYLKHVVLRFLTARELEARQLTRALSVLLRLSAHEEALLRSALPPRSGISAWFPSLNNT
;
A
#
# COMPACT_ATOMS: atom_id res chain seq x y z
N MET A 1 99.37 115.94 -109.69
CA MET A 1 98.47 115.04 -110.43
C MET A 1 98.60 113.57 -110.01
N ASP A 2 99.72 112.87 -110.23
CA ASP A 2 99.78 111.42 -109.89
C ASP A 2 99.68 111.10 -108.39
N LEU A 3 100.32 111.93 -107.55
CA LEU A 3 100.23 111.79 -106.09
C LEU A 3 98.82 112.10 -105.56
N GLU A 4 98.11 113.05 -106.16
CA GLU A 4 96.75 113.43 -105.76
C GLU A 4 95.74 112.34 -106.11
N ASN A 5 95.85 111.74 -107.30
CA ASN A 5 95.03 110.60 -107.69
C ASN A 5 95.27 109.38 -106.79
N LYS A 6 96.54 109.11 -106.41
CA LYS A 6 96.86 108.00 -105.50
C LYS A 6 96.33 108.23 -104.08
N ILE A 7 96.39 109.47 -103.58
CA ILE A 7 95.79 109.87 -102.30
C ILE A 7 94.28 109.66 -102.36
N ALA A 8 93.60 110.08 -103.44
CA ALA A 8 92.16 109.92 -103.61
C ALA A 8 91.73 108.44 -103.61
N THR A 9 92.44 107.56 -104.35
CA THR A 9 92.15 106.12 -104.35
C THR A 9 92.37 105.48 -102.98
N LEU A 10 93.46 105.84 -102.30
CA LEU A 10 93.76 105.31 -100.96
C LEU A 10 92.75 105.82 -99.91
N THR A 11 92.22 107.05 -100.06
CA THR A 11 91.16 107.54 -99.17
C THR A 11 89.85 106.81 -99.40
N GLU A 12 89.51 106.42 -100.62
CA GLU A 12 88.29 105.68 -100.90
C GLU A 12 88.40 104.23 -100.44
N GLU A 13 89.53 103.56 -100.72
CA GLU A 13 89.85 102.23 -100.17
C GLU A 13 89.81 102.23 -98.63
N ASN A 14 90.35 103.27 -97.98
CA ASN A 14 90.27 103.39 -96.51
C ASN A 14 88.84 103.57 -95.99
N LYS A 15 87.96 104.27 -96.73
CA LYS A 15 86.54 104.39 -96.35
C LYS A 15 85.81 103.06 -96.51
N GLU A 16 86.05 102.34 -97.60
CA GLU A 16 85.47 101.02 -97.85
C GLU A 16 85.93 100.02 -96.78
N LEU A 17 87.23 100.01 -96.44
CA LEU A 17 87.78 99.20 -95.36
C LEU A 17 87.21 99.58 -93.99
N ALA A 18 87.00 100.87 -93.72
CA ALA A 18 86.36 101.32 -92.48
C ALA A 18 84.90 100.87 -92.39
N ALA A 19 84.15 100.94 -93.49
CA ALA A 19 82.76 100.46 -93.56
C ALA A 19 82.68 98.93 -93.41
N ALA A 20 83.60 98.18 -94.04
CA ALA A 20 83.70 96.73 -93.89
C ALA A 20 84.06 96.34 -92.45
N LEU A 21 85.02 97.04 -91.82
CA LEU A 21 85.38 96.83 -90.43
C LEU A 21 84.20 97.11 -89.48
N GLU A 22 83.42 98.15 -89.76
CA GLU A 22 82.22 98.46 -88.96
C GLU A 22 81.13 97.40 -89.13
N ASN A 23 80.89 96.92 -90.35
CA ASN A 23 79.98 95.80 -90.60
C ASN A 23 80.42 94.53 -89.85
N GLU A 24 81.71 94.17 -89.91
CA GLU A 24 82.27 93.05 -89.15
C GLU A 24 82.10 93.23 -87.63
N ARG A 25 82.30 94.44 -87.10
CA ARG A 25 82.04 94.76 -85.69
C ARG A 25 80.58 94.55 -85.32
N THR A 26 79.63 94.98 -86.16
CA THR A 26 78.20 94.73 -85.92
C THR A 26 77.86 93.25 -85.95
N LEU A 27 78.42 92.49 -86.89
CA LEU A 27 78.22 91.05 -86.99
C LEU A 27 78.76 90.32 -85.75
N VAL A 28 79.97 90.65 -85.32
CA VAL A 28 80.57 90.10 -84.09
C VAL A 28 79.69 90.40 -82.87
N LYS A 29 79.12 91.61 -82.76
CA LYS A 29 78.19 91.95 -81.68
C LYS A 29 76.94 91.07 -81.71
N ILE A 30 76.30 90.91 -82.86
CA ILE A 30 75.12 90.05 -83.03
C ILE A 30 75.44 88.59 -82.70
N LEU A 31 76.59 88.08 -83.15
CA LEU A 31 77.01 86.71 -82.87
C LEU A 31 77.27 86.49 -81.37
N ARG A 32 77.88 87.46 -80.67
CA ARG A 32 78.04 87.41 -79.21
C ARG A 32 76.70 87.37 -78.50
N GLU A 33 75.75 88.24 -78.88
CA GLU A 33 74.40 88.25 -78.30
C GLU A 33 73.65 86.93 -78.55
N LYS A 34 73.80 86.33 -79.74
CA LYS A 34 73.20 85.01 -80.05
C LYS A 34 73.86 83.89 -79.23
N LEU A 35 75.18 83.92 -79.08
CA LEU A 35 75.91 82.95 -78.28
C LEU A 35 75.50 83.03 -76.80
N GLU A 36 75.38 84.24 -76.25
CA GLU A 36 74.94 84.48 -74.88
C GLU A 36 73.50 84.00 -74.65
N LYS A 37 72.57 84.32 -75.55
CA LYS A 37 71.19 83.81 -75.50
C LYS A 37 71.13 82.29 -75.58
N SER A 38 71.93 81.68 -76.45
CA SER A 38 72.01 80.22 -76.57
C SER A 38 72.59 79.58 -75.31
N SER A 39 73.58 80.21 -74.67
CA SER A 39 74.16 79.75 -73.41
C SER A 39 73.11 79.80 -72.30
N GLN A 40 72.37 80.91 -72.18
CA GLN A 40 71.33 81.06 -71.17
C GLN A 40 70.23 80.00 -71.33
N LEU A 41 69.75 79.76 -72.56
CA LEU A 41 68.76 78.71 -72.82
C LEU A 41 69.29 77.30 -72.49
N HIS A 42 70.59 77.06 -72.73
CA HIS A 42 71.22 75.80 -72.36
C HIS A 42 71.27 75.63 -70.84
N ASP A 43 71.62 76.69 -70.10
CA ASP A 43 71.66 76.69 -68.64
C ASP A 43 70.25 76.50 -68.04
N ASP A 44 69.24 77.20 -68.56
CA ASP A 44 67.84 77.05 -68.12
C ASP A 44 67.36 75.60 -68.35
N SER A 45 67.58 75.05 -69.54
CA SER A 45 67.23 73.66 -69.86
C SER A 45 67.95 72.65 -68.95
N LYS A 46 69.23 72.91 -68.65
CA LYS A 46 70.01 72.06 -67.73
C LYS A 46 69.44 72.11 -66.30
N THR A 47 69.00 73.27 -65.82
CA THR A 47 68.35 73.38 -64.50
C THR A 47 67.04 72.62 -64.44
N GLU A 48 66.22 72.70 -65.49
CA GLU A 48 64.96 71.98 -65.58
C GLU A 48 65.18 70.46 -65.62
N VAL A 49 66.14 69.99 -66.42
CA VAL A 49 66.51 68.56 -66.45
C VAL A 49 66.96 68.07 -65.06
N ASN A 50 67.75 68.86 -64.34
CA ASN A 50 68.15 68.51 -62.97
C ASN A 50 66.96 68.45 -62.02
N HIS A 51 66.03 69.41 -62.12
CA HIS A 51 64.81 69.41 -61.29
C HIS A 51 63.93 68.18 -61.56
N LEU A 52 63.68 67.88 -62.84
CA LEU A 52 62.91 66.69 -63.25
C LEU A 52 63.58 65.39 -62.80
N ASN A 53 64.91 65.30 -62.86
CA ASN A 53 65.65 64.14 -62.36
C ASN A 53 65.50 63.98 -60.84
N SER A 54 65.53 65.07 -60.07
CA SER A 54 65.27 65.04 -58.64
C SER A 54 63.86 64.55 -58.33
N LEU A 55 62.85 65.10 -59.01
CA LEU A 55 61.45 64.70 -58.84
C LEU A 55 61.22 63.23 -59.21
N LEU A 56 61.81 62.76 -60.31
CA LEU A 56 61.76 61.36 -60.71
C LEU A 56 62.36 60.45 -59.63
N THR A 57 63.48 60.87 -59.05
CA THR A 57 64.15 60.13 -57.97
C THR A 57 63.26 60.06 -56.73
N GLU A 58 62.63 61.16 -56.33
CA GLU A 58 61.69 61.19 -55.20
C GLU A 58 60.50 60.26 -55.44
N MET A 59 59.85 60.34 -56.60
CA MET A 59 58.74 59.44 -56.94
C MET A 59 59.15 57.96 -56.97
N GLN A 60 60.38 57.65 -57.41
CA GLN A 60 60.89 56.29 -57.37
C GLN A 60 61.06 55.79 -55.92
N HIS A 61 61.54 56.64 -55.01
CA HIS A 61 61.64 56.31 -53.59
C HIS A 61 60.26 56.08 -52.98
N ASP A 62 59.30 56.99 -53.24
CA ASP A 62 57.92 56.87 -52.76
C ASP A 62 57.24 55.59 -53.26
N TYR A 63 57.44 55.24 -54.53
CA TYR A 63 56.92 54.00 -55.11
C TYR A 63 57.48 52.77 -54.39
N ILE A 64 58.78 52.72 -54.15
CA ILE A 64 59.43 51.60 -53.44
C ILE A 64 58.90 51.50 -52.00
N ASP A 65 58.75 52.62 -51.32
CA ASP A 65 58.26 52.63 -49.94
C ASP A 65 56.78 52.24 -49.85
N MET A 66 55.95 52.67 -50.81
CA MET A 66 54.57 52.23 -50.90
C MET A 66 54.47 50.72 -51.17
N GLN A 67 55.30 50.21 -52.07
CA GLN A 67 55.38 48.77 -52.36
C GLN A 67 55.75 47.96 -51.11
N ARG A 68 56.75 48.42 -50.34
CA ARG A 68 57.13 47.77 -49.07
C ARG A 68 56.00 47.75 -48.05
N LYS A 69 55.26 48.86 -47.92
CA LYS A 69 54.10 48.95 -47.01
C LYS A 69 52.99 47.99 -47.45
N PHE A 70 52.69 47.94 -48.75
CA PHE A 70 51.72 47.01 -49.31
C PHE A 70 52.09 45.56 -49.02
N ASP A 71 53.34 45.18 -49.25
CA ASP A 71 53.82 43.81 -49.00
C ASP A 71 53.86 43.45 -47.50
N LYS A 72 54.02 44.46 -46.62
CA LYS A 72 53.89 44.28 -45.17
C LYS A 72 52.44 44.02 -44.77
N GLU A 73 51.51 44.88 -45.20
CA GLU A 73 50.07 44.73 -44.92
C GLU A 73 49.52 43.41 -45.46
N LYS A 74 49.97 42.98 -46.65
CA LYS A 74 49.59 41.68 -47.21
C LYS A 74 49.99 40.52 -46.30
N ARG A 75 51.22 40.53 -45.77
CA ARG A 75 51.70 39.49 -44.84
C ARG A 75 50.95 39.52 -43.51
N GLU A 76 50.69 40.70 -42.97
CA GLU A 76 49.94 40.84 -41.72
C GLU A 76 48.49 40.35 -41.87
N LYS A 77 47.85 40.61 -43.03
CA LYS A 77 46.54 40.06 -43.38
C LYS A 77 46.58 38.53 -43.45
N ASP A 78 47.56 37.95 -44.14
CA ASP A 78 47.68 36.50 -44.29
C ASP A 78 47.89 35.83 -42.91
N GLU A 79 48.71 36.43 -42.04
CA GLU A 79 48.92 35.95 -40.67
C GLU A 79 47.65 36.04 -39.82
N ALA A 80 46.89 37.13 -39.95
CA ALA A 80 45.60 37.30 -39.27
C ALA A 80 44.58 36.25 -39.71
N LEU A 81 44.53 35.91 -41.00
CA LEU A 81 43.66 34.86 -41.53
C LEU A 81 44.01 33.48 -40.96
N LEU A 82 45.31 33.16 -40.87
CA LEU A 82 45.76 31.89 -40.27
C LEU A 82 45.40 31.81 -38.78
N ARG A 83 45.60 32.90 -38.02
CA ARG A 83 45.18 32.95 -36.61
C ARG A 83 43.67 32.80 -36.47
N ASN A 84 42.89 33.44 -37.32
CA ASN A 84 41.44 33.33 -37.30
C ASN A 84 40.96 31.90 -37.60
N ALA A 85 41.58 31.22 -38.57
CA ALA A 85 41.30 29.82 -38.88
C ALA A 85 41.62 28.90 -37.69
N HIS A 86 42.79 29.06 -37.07
CA HIS A 86 43.20 28.29 -35.90
C HIS A 86 42.27 28.51 -34.69
N MET A 87 41.91 29.76 -34.41
CA MET A 87 40.96 30.09 -33.34
C MET A 87 39.59 29.47 -33.59
N SER A 88 39.09 29.54 -34.83
CA SER A 88 37.80 28.95 -35.21
C SER A 88 37.80 27.43 -34.99
N GLN A 89 38.87 26.75 -35.41
CA GLN A 89 39.03 25.31 -35.18
C GLN A 89 39.08 24.98 -33.68
N SER A 90 39.83 25.76 -32.89
CA SER A 90 39.92 25.56 -31.44
C SER A 90 38.57 25.73 -30.74
N ILE A 91 37.79 26.74 -31.15
CA ILE A 91 36.43 26.97 -30.65
C ILE A 91 35.53 25.79 -31.01
N GLU A 92 35.57 25.29 -32.24
CA GLU A 92 34.74 24.16 -32.68
C GLU A 92 35.04 22.88 -31.89
N MET A 93 36.32 22.58 -31.64
CA MET A 93 36.71 21.45 -30.79
C MET A 93 36.19 21.62 -29.35
N SER A 94 36.33 22.82 -28.79
CA SER A 94 35.82 23.12 -27.44
C SER A 94 34.30 22.96 -27.37
N GLN A 95 33.56 23.43 -28.38
CA GLN A 95 32.11 23.26 -28.48
C GLN A 95 31.70 21.79 -28.61
N CYS A 96 32.48 20.97 -29.34
CA CYS A 96 32.26 19.53 -29.41
C CYS A 96 32.39 18.87 -28.03
N ASN A 97 33.43 19.22 -27.27
CA ASN A 97 33.63 18.72 -25.92
C ASN A 97 32.51 19.14 -24.96
N VAL A 98 32.04 20.39 -25.05
CA VAL A 98 30.90 20.88 -24.25
C VAL A 98 29.65 20.06 -24.55
N ARG A 99 29.30 19.83 -25.82
CA ARG A 99 28.15 19.00 -26.21
C ARG A 99 28.25 17.57 -25.68
N TYR A 100 29.45 17.00 -25.71
CA TYR A 100 29.69 15.67 -25.14
C TYR A 100 29.43 15.65 -23.63
N GLN A 101 29.98 16.62 -22.91
CA GLN A 101 29.78 16.75 -21.45
C GLN A 101 28.31 17.02 -21.09
N GLU A 102 27.59 17.82 -21.87
CA GLU A 102 26.16 18.06 -21.68
C GLU A 102 25.33 16.77 -21.82
N THR A 103 25.71 15.91 -22.77
CA THR A 103 25.09 14.60 -22.96
C THR A 103 25.36 13.71 -21.75
N GLU A 104 26.61 13.62 -21.30
CA GLU A 104 27.00 12.84 -20.12
C GLU A 104 26.29 13.31 -18.83
N ILE A 105 26.17 14.63 -18.65
CA ILE A 105 25.41 15.21 -17.54
C ILE A 105 23.94 14.81 -17.59
N THR A 106 23.36 14.77 -18.79
CA THR A 106 21.95 14.39 -18.99
C THR A 106 21.73 12.92 -18.62
N ASP A 107 22.64 12.04 -19.05
CA ASP A 107 22.59 10.61 -18.73
C ASP A 107 22.77 10.35 -17.23
N LEU A 108 23.74 11.05 -16.59
CA LEU A 108 23.95 10.95 -15.15
C LEU A 108 22.74 11.46 -14.35
N LYS A 109 22.10 12.55 -14.77
CA LYS A 109 20.86 13.04 -14.16
C LYS A 109 19.72 12.02 -14.28
N ALA A 110 19.58 11.39 -15.44
CA ALA A 110 18.59 10.33 -15.63
C ALA A 110 18.86 9.15 -14.69
N LYS A 111 20.13 8.77 -14.51
CA LYS A 111 20.50 7.69 -13.58
C LYS A 111 20.23 8.03 -12.12
N ILE A 112 20.50 9.28 -11.72
CA ILE A 112 20.18 9.76 -10.37
C ILE A 112 18.66 9.67 -10.13
N ALA A 113 17.84 10.13 -11.07
CA ALA A 113 16.39 10.07 -10.94
C ALA A 113 15.88 8.61 -10.82
N GLU A 114 16.45 7.68 -11.57
CA GLU A 114 16.13 6.25 -11.47
C GLU A 114 16.49 5.68 -10.09
N LEU A 115 17.68 6.01 -9.57
CA LEU A 115 18.14 5.58 -8.25
C LEU A 115 17.29 6.16 -7.12
N GLU A 116 16.89 7.43 -7.23
CA GLU A 116 15.98 8.08 -6.28
C GLU A 116 14.61 7.40 -6.26
N ALA A 117 14.06 7.02 -7.41
CA ALA A 117 12.82 6.26 -7.50
C ALA A 117 12.92 4.88 -6.83
N LEU A 118 14.02 4.15 -7.08
CA LEU A 118 14.27 2.86 -6.43
C LEU A 118 14.40 2.99 -4.90
N LEU A 119 15.06 4.05 -4.41
CA LEU A 119 15.17 4.32 -2.98
C LEU A 119 13.80 4.65 -2.36
N ALA A 120 12.96 5.41 -3.05
CA ALA A 120 11.59 5.70 -2.59
C ALA A 120 10.77 4.41 -2.48
N GLN A 121 10.83 3.55 -3.50
CA GLN A 121 10.14 2.25 -3.49
C GLN A 121 10.66 1.34 -2.36
N HIS A 122 11.98 1.30 -2.13
CA HIS A 122 12.55 0.51 -1.04
C HIS A 122 12.06 1.00 0.33
N LYS A 123 11.95 2.32 0.54
CA LYS A 123 11.42 2.89 1.79
C LYS A 123 9.94 2.51 2.01
N GLU A 124 9.13 2.54 0.96
CA GLU A 124 7.73 2.10 1.01
C GLU A 124 7.62 0.61 1.37
N ASN A 125 8.40 -0.24 0.70
CA ASN A 125 8.46 -1.67 1.00
C ASN A 125 8.93 -1.93 2.44
N GLN A 126 9.91 -1.18 2.91
CA GLN A 126 10.39 -1.28 4.29
C GLN A 126 9.30 -0.91 5.29
N ALA A 127 8.53 0.15 5.04
CA ALA A 127 7.40 0.53 5.89
C ALA A 127 6.32 -0.55 5.92
N ALA A 128 5.98 -1.14 4.78
CA ALA A 128 5.04 -2.26 4.69
C ALA A 128 5.53 -3.48 5.50
N CYS A 129 6.82 -3.82 5.42
CA CYS A 129 7.40 -4.90 6.21
C CYS A 129 7.34 -4.65 7.72
N MET A 130 7.51 -3.40 8.18
CA MET A 130 7.37 -3.07 9.61
C MET A 130 5.93 -3.30 10.10
N LEU A 131 4.93 -2.89 9.33
CA LEU A 131 3.52 -3.11 9.65
C LEU A 131 3.18 -4.60 9.70
N ILE A 132 3.67 -5.39 8.74
CA ILE A 132 3.49 -6.85 8.75
C ILE A 132 4.09 -7.46 10.01
N LYS A 133 5.31 -7.05 10.38
CA LYS A 133 5.99 -7.56 11.57
C LYS A 133 5.21 -7.25 12.86
N GLU A 134 4.69 -6.03 12.99
CA GLU A 134 3.87 -5.64 14.14
C GLU A 134 2.60 -6.50 14.22
N HIS A 135 1.89 -6.69 13.10
CA HIS A 135 0.73 -7.59 13.05
C HIS A 135 1.07 -9.06 13.35
N GLU A 136 2.24 -9.55 12.97
CA GLU A 136 2.69 -10.89 13.34
C GLU A 136 2.97 -11.01 14.84
N GLU A 137 3.55 -9.99 15.46
CA GLU A 137 3.79 -9.95 16.91
C GLU A 137 2.46 -9.92 17.68
N THR A 138 1.47 -9.11 17.27
CA THR A 138 0.15 -9.11 17.92
C THR A 138 -0.52 -10.48 17.80
N ARG A 139 -0.53 -11.09 16.62
CA ARG A 139 -1.11 -12.44 16.42
C ARG A 139 -0.40 -13.51 17.25
N LYS A 140 0.93 -13.43 17.42
CA LYS A 140 1.66 -14.36 18.30
C LYS A 140 1.18 -14.24 19.75
N THR A 141 1.00 -13.02 20.26
CA THR A 141 0.49 -12.83 21.62
C THR A 141 -0.94 -13.35 21.79
N GLU A 142 -1.82 -13.16 20.80
CA GLU A 142 -3.18 -13.72 20.81
C GLU A 142 -3.15 -15.25 20.82
N ILE A 143 -2.29 -15.88 20.00
CA ILE A 143 -2.12 -17.34 19.97
C ILE A 143 -1.64 -17.85 21.34
N GLU A 144 -0.69 -17.18 21.97
CA GLU A 144 -0.20 -17.56 23.32
C GLU A 144 -1.28 -17.44 24.39
N GLN A 145 -2.11 -16.39 24.34
CA GLN A 145 -3.25 -16.24 25.24
C GLN A 145 -4.30 -17.35 25.01
N LEU A 146 -4.61 -17.67 23.76
CA LEU A 146 -5.54 -18.75 23.43
C LEU A 146 -5.02 -20.11 23.90
N LYS A 147 -3.71 -20.38 23.75
CA LYS A 147 -3.09 -21.60 24.28
C LYS A 147 -3.24 -21.70 25.80
N ARG A 148 -2.95 -20.63 26.55
CA ARG A 148 -3.15 -20.62 28.01
C ARG A 148 -4.60 -20.91 28.40
N ARG A 149 -5.56 -20.31 27.69
CA ARG A 149 -6.99 -20.58 27.93
C ARG A 149 -7.39 -22.03 27.64
N ILE A 150 -6.79 -22.65 26.63
CA ILE A 150 -7.00 -24.07 26.31
C ILE A 150 -6.41 -24.94 27.43
N ASP A 151 -5.20 -24.63 27.91
CA ASP A 151 -4.55 -25.37 28.99
C ASP A 151 -5.39 -25.29 30.28
N GLU A 152 -5.83 -24.08 30.66
CA GLU A 152 -6.73 -23.86 31.81
C GLU A 152 -8.05 -24.65 31.68
N ALA A 153 -8.66 -24.64 30.49
CA ALA A 153 -9.88 -25.40 30.23
C ALA A 153 -9.63 -26.91 30.32
N THR A 154 -8.50 -27.39 29.81
CA THR A 154 -8.11 -28.81 29.84
C THR A 154 -7.87 -29.27 31.28
N ASP A 155 -7.21 -28.45 32.10
CA ASP A 155 -7.00 -28.73 33.52
C ASP A 155 -8.33 -28.79 34.28
N SER A 156 -9.26 -27.87 33.99
CA SER A 156 -10.60 -27.89 34.56
C SER A 156 -11.40 -29.12 34.14
N GLU A 157 -11.28 -29.55 32.87
CA GLU A 157 -11.91 -30.76 32.34
C GLU A 157 -11.36 -32.00 33.05
N ASN A 158 -10.03 -32.08 33.24
CA ASN A 158 -9.39 -33.19 33.94
C ASN A 158 -9.81 -33.25 35.42
N ALA A 159 -9.90 -32.10 36.10
CA ALA A 159 -10.40 -32.03 37.47
C ALA A 159 -11.84 -32.53 37.56
N LEU A 160 -12.72 -32.08 36.65
CA LEU A 160 -14.11 -32.53 36.58
C LEU A 160 -14.20 -34.04 36.29
N LYS A 161 -13.44 -34.56 35.33
CA LYS A 161 -13.37 -36.00 35.04
C LYS A 161 -12.99 -36.80 36.28
N LYS A 162 -11.99 -36.34 37.04
CA LYS A 162 -11.59 -36.99 38.30
C LYS A 162 -12.72 -36.98 39.33
N THR A 163 -13.40 -35.84 39.52
CA THR A 163 -14.53 -35.78 40.45
C THR A 163 -15.68 -36.70 40.04
N ILE A 164 -15.96 -36.82 38.74
CA ILE A 164 -16.96 -37.76 38.21
C ILE A 164 -16.54 -39.18 38.54
N GLN A 165 -15.28 -39.55 38.28
CA GLN A 165 -14.77 -40.89 38.58
C GLN A 165 -14.85 -41.22 40.08
N ASP A 166 -14.47 -40.29 40.95
CA ASP A 166 -14.57 -40.46 42.41
C ASP A 166 -16.03 -40.69 42.84
N LEU A 167 -16.97 -39.88 42.34
CA LEU A 167 -18.41 -40.05 42.60
C LEU A 167 -18.96 -41.37 42.06
N GLU A 168 -18.54 -41.80 40.87
CA GLU A 168 -18.92 -43.09 40.30
C GLU A 168 -18.45 -44.25 41.19
N THR A 169 -17.23 -44.19 41.73
CA THR A 169 -16.73 -45.22 42.67
C THR A 169 -17.52 -45.23 43.98
N GLU A 170 -17.83 -44.06 44.53
CA GLU A 170 -18.63 -43.95 45.76
C GLU A 170 -20.05 -44.52 45.54
N ILE A 171 -20.66 -44.25 44.40
CA ILE A 171 -21.95 -44.83 44.00
C ILE A 171 -21.85 -46.35 43.90
N CYS A 172 -20.79 -46.88 43.28
CA CYS A 172 -20.56 -48.31 43.16
C CYS A 172 -20.49 -48.98 44.55
N ASP A 173 -19.75 -48.39 45.49
CA ASP A 173 -19.61 -48.92 46.84
C ASP A 173 -20.89 -48.80 47.66
N LYS A 174 -21.63 -47.68 47.53
CA LYS A 174 -22.97 -47.54 48.10
C LYS A 174 -23.92 -48.61 47.55
N ASN A 175 -23.89 -48.90 46.25
CA ASN A 175 -24.69 -49.95 45.63
C ASN A 175 -24.32 -51.36 46.13
N LYS A 176 -23.03 -51.65 46.35
CA LYS A 176 -22.60 -52.90 47.02
C LYS A 176 -23.15 -53.01 48.44
N LYS A 177 -23.12 -51.90 49.20
CA LYS A 177 -23.65 -51.84 50.57
C LYS A 177 -25.16 -52.01 50.62
N ILE A 178 -25.89 -51.44 49.66
CA ILE A 178 -27.34 -51.67 49.49
C ILE A 178 -27.57 -53.18 49.25
N LYS A 179 -26.84 -53.82 48.33
CA LYS A 179 -26.97 -55.26 48.09
C LYS A 179 -26.68 -56.13 49.32
N THR A 180 -25.67 -55.80 50.12
CA THR A 180 -25.38 -56.57 51.35
C THR A 180 -26.46 -56.38 52.41
N LEU A 181 -26.99 -55.16 52.55
CA LEU A 181 -28.13 -54.88 53.41
C LEU A 181 -29.39 -55.61 52.92
N ASP A 182 -29.68 -55.59 51.62
CA ASP A 182 -30.80 -56.33 51.01
C ASP A 182 -30.67 -57.84 51.25
N ASN A 183 -29.48 -58.41 51.07
CA ASN A 183 -29.22 -59.82 51.36
C ASN A 183 -29.44 -60.12 52.86
N ARG A 184 -28.96 -59.26 53.76
CA ARG A 184 -29.16 -59.40 55.21
C ARG A 184 -30.63 -59.28 55.60
N ILE A 185 -31.38 -58.34 54.99
CA ILE A 185 -32.83 -58.22 55.15
C ILE A 185 -33.52 -59.49 54.67
N SER A 186 -33.13 -60.01 53.50
CA SER A 186 -33.65 -61.27 52.97
C SER A 186 -33.34 -62.46 53.91
N ASP A 187 -32.14 -62.55 54.47
CA ASP A 187 -31.76 -63.61 55.40
C ASP A 187 -32.47 -63.46 56.74
N MET A 188 -32.59 -62.24 57.27
CA MET A 188 -33.41 -61.96 58.45
C MET A 188 -34.87 -62.30 58.19
N LYS A 189 -35.41 -62.01 57.00
CA LYS A 189 -36.76 -62.40 56.59
C LYS A 189 -36.92 -63.92 56.54
N LYS A 190 -35.91 -64.66 56.04
CA LYS A 190 -35.90 -66.13 56.05
C LYS A 190 -35.79 -66.69 57.47
N THR A 191 -34.96 -66.12 58.34
CA THR A 191 -34.81 -66.52 59.74
C THR A 191 -36.09 -66.22 60.52
N LEU A 192 -36.67 -65.03 60.36
CA LEU A 192 -37.99 -64.69 60.91
C LEU A 192 -39.07 -65.62 60.37
N GLN A 193 -39.07 -65.98 59.08
CA GLN A 193 -39.97 -67.00 58.55
C GLN A 193 -39.71 -68.38 59.16
N ARG A 194 -38.47 -68.73 59.52
CA ARG A 194 -38.10 -70.00 60.18
C ARG A 194 -38.51 -70.04 61.66
N GLU A 195 -38.31 -68.95 62.40
CA GLU A 195 -38.76 -68.78 63.80
C GLU A 195 -40.26 -68.60 63.90
N LEU A 196 -40.87 -67.88 62.96
CA LEU A 196 -42.31 -67.91 62.76
C LEU A 196 -42.73 -69.33 62.42
N GLN A 197 -42.10 -70.10 61.53
CA GLN A 197 -42.47 -71.51 61.28
C GLN A 197 -42.24 -72.47 62.47
N GLN A 198 -41.35 -72.15 63.41
CA GLN A 198 -41.20 -72.87 64.69
C GLN A 198 -42.16 -72.39 65.78
N SER A 199 -42.85 -71.25 65.60
CA SER A 199 -44.01 -70.80 66.41
C SER A 199 -45.37 -70.90 65.67
N SER A 200 -45.35 -71.24 64.38
CA SER A 200 -46.52 -71.42 63.50
C SER A 200 -46.49 -72.79 62.84
N LYS A 201 -46.32 -73.81 63.69
CA LYS A 201 -47.06 -75.07 63.51
C LYS A 201 -48.53 -74.94 63.96
N SER A 202 -49.00 -73.71 64.19
CA SER A 202 -50.34 -73.40 64.69
C SER A 202 -50.97 -72.16 64.04
N ASP A 203 -50.78 -71.93 62.74
CA ASP A 203 -51.66 -70.94 62.06
C ASP A 203 -51.73 -71.09 60.52
N LEU A 204 -51.99 -72.31 60.06
CA LEU A 204 -52.40 -72.57 58.67
C LEU A 204 -53.93 -72.66 58.50
N THR A 205 -54.70 -72.43 59.57
CA THR A 205 -56.18 -72.47 59.56
C THR A 205 -56.82 -71.12 59.21
N SER A 206 -56.09 -70.00 59.32
CA SER A 206 -56.64 -68.65 59.15
C SER A 206 -56.80 -68.21 57.68
N VAL A 207 -55.96 -68.70 56.75
CA VAL A 207 -56.01 -68.26 55.34
C VAL A 207 -57.16 -68.92 54.58
N GLU A 208 -57.47 -70.20 54.85
CA GLU A 208 -58.64 -70.86 54.25
C GLU A 208 -59.96 -70.35 54.85
N GLU A 209 -60.01 -70.07 56.16
CA GLU A 209 -61.19 -69.49 56.81
C GLU A 209 -61.47 -68.04 56.37
N GLN A 210 -60.43 -67.22 56.16
CA GLN A 210 -60.62 -65.86 55.62
C GLN A 210 -61.06 -65.88 54.15
N ASP A 211 -60.60 -66.85 53.36
CA ASP A 211 -60.98 -66.95 51.95
C ASP A 211 -62.38 -67.56 51.74
N ILE A 212 -62.80 -68.46 52.64
CA ILE A 212 -64.20 -68.91 52.77
C ILE A 212 -65.09 -67.76 53.25
N SER A 213 -64.67 -67.01 54.27
CA SER A 213 -65.41 -65.85 54.79
C SER A 213 -65.56 -64.76 53.73
N ARG A 214 -64.54 -64.52 52.91
CA ARG A 214 -64.58 -63.55 51.82
C ARG A 214 -65.44 -64.02 50.65
N ARG A 215 -65.43 -65.33 50.33
CA ARG A 215 -66.37 -65.94 49.36
C ARG A 215 -67.81 -65.90 49.86
N TYR A 216 -68.05 -66.20 51.12
CA TYR A 216 -69.37 -66.16 51.73
C TYR A 216 -69.90 -64.73 51.81
N LEU A 217 -69.06 -63.76 52.22
CA LEU A 217 -69.44 -62.35 52.26
C LEU A 217 -69.73 -61.80 50.86
N LYS A 218 -68.93 -62.15 49.85
CA LYS A 218 -69.23 -61.83 48.45
C LYS A 218 -70.57 -62.41 48.02
N HIS A 219 -70.86 -63.67 48.34
CA HIS A 219 -72.14 -64.30 48.01
C HIS A 219 -73.31 -63.65 48.74
N VAL A 220 -73.17 -63.34 50.03
CA VAL A 220 -74.19 -62.67 50.85
C VAL A 220 -74.48 -61.26 50.32
N VAL A 221 -73.46 -60.49 49.97
CA VAL A 221 -73.62 -59.16 49.35
C VAL A 221 -74.28 -59.28 47.98
N LEU A 222 -73.87 -60.23 47.14
CA LEU A 222 -74.47 -60.45 45.83
C LEU A 222 -75.95 -60.86 45.95
N ARG A 223 -76.28 -61.77 46.87
CA ARG A 223 -77.65 -62.20 47.15
C ARG A 223 -78.49 -61.07 47.72
N PHE A 224 -77.91 -60.19 48.54
CA PHE A 224 -78.60 -59.00 49.07
C PHE A 224 -78.90 -57.98 47.97
N LEU A 225 -77.94 -57.71 47.06
CA LEU A 225 -78.14 -56.78 45.93
C LEU A 225 -79.09 -57.32 44.86
N THR A 226 -79.26 -58.65 44.76
CA THR A 226 -80.14 -59.30 43.78
C THR A 226 -81.44 -59.85 44.38
N ALA A 227 -81.64 -59.71 45.69
CA ALA A 227 -82.85 -60.13 46.38
C ALA A 227 -84.05 -59.26 45.99
N ARG A 228 -85.25 -59.86 45.98
CA ARG A 228 -86.50 -59.12 45.80
C ARG A 228 -86.79 -58.28 47.05
N GLU A 229 -87.56 -57.21 46.88
CA GLU A 229 -87.75 -56.13 47.87
C GLU A 229 -88.17 -56.57 49.29
N LEU A 230 -88.84 -57.73 49.43
CA LEU A 230 -89.26 -58.30 50.71
C LEU A 230 -88.14 -59.07 51.42
N GLU A 231 -87.33 -59.81 50.67
CA GLU A 231 -86.21 -60.61 51.18
C GLU A 231 -85.06 -59.71 51.63
N ALA A 232 -84.78 -58.63 50.87
CA ALA A 232 -83.73 -57.66 51.23
C ALA A 232 -83.97 -57.04 52.61
N ARG A 233 -85.22 -56.71 52.97
CA ARG A 233 -85.55 -56.14 54.30
C ARG A 233 -85.39 -57.14 55.45
N GLN A 234 -85.74 -58.41 55.23
CA GLN A 234 -85.51 -59.46 56.24
C GLN A 234 -84.02 -59.73 56.41
N LEU A 235 -83.26 -59.73 55.32
CA LEU A 235 -81.81 -59.87 55.33
C LEU A 235 -81.11 -58.69 56.02
N THR A 236 -81.65 -57.47 55.99
CA THR A 236 -81.08 -56.33 56.74
C THR A 236 -80.98 -56.60 58.24
N ARG A 237 -82.00 -57.24 58.84
CA ARG A 237 -81.96 -57.64 60.27
C ARG A 237 -80.97 -58.77 60.52
N ALA A 238 -80.91 -59.76 59.63
CA ALA A 238 -79.94 -60.85 59.76
C ALA A 238 -78.50 -60.33 59.65
N LEU A 239 -78.25 -59.41 58.71
CA LEU A 239 -76.95 -58.77 58.50
C LEU A 239 -76.55 -57.85 59.65
N SER A 240 -77.49 -57.12 60.26
CA SER A 240 -77.15 -56.25 61.39
C SER A 240 -76.70 -57.05 62.62
N VAL A 241 -77.32 -58.20 62.86
CA VAL A 241 -76.92 -59.11 63.94
C VAL A 241 -75.59 -59.80 63.61
N LEU A 242 -75.42 -60.33 62.39
CA LEU A 242 -74.22 -61.07 62.00
C LEU A 242 -72.97 -60.20 61.89
N LEU A 243 -73.11 -58.97 61.37
CA LEU A 243 -72.00 -58.03 61.21
C LEU A 243 -71.89 -57.03 62.38
N ARG A 244 -72.74 -57.18 63.41
CA ARG A 244 -72.81 -56.28 64.58
C ARG A 244 -72.88 -54.81 64.17
N LEU A 245 -73.73 -54.50 63.19
CA LEU A 245 -73.90 -53.13 62.73
C LEU A 245 -74.48 -52.27 63.85
N SER A 246 -73.99 -51.04 63.97
CA SER A 246 -74.60 -50.05 64.86
C SER A 246 -76.01 -49.69 64.39
N ALA A 247 -76.84 -49.18 65.31
CA ALA A 247 -78.20 -48.74 64.97
C ALA A 247 -78.22 -47.70 63.83
N HIS A 248 -77.17 -46.88 63.72
CA HIS A 248 -77.00 -45.90 62.65
C HIS A 248 -76.70 -46.56 61.30
N GLU A 249 -75.79 -47.54 61.26
CA GLU A 249 -75.42 -48.26 60.04
C GLU A 249 -76.58 -49.13 59.52
N GLU A 250 -77.34 -49.76 60.43
CA GLU A 250 -78.55 -50.49 60.07
C GLU A 250 -79.64 -49.56 59.49
N ALA A 251 -79.77 -48.34 60.03
CA ALA A 251 -80.68 -47.32 59.50
C ALA A 251 -80.28 -46.84 58.10
N LEU A 252 -78.98 -46.64 57.87
CA LEU A 252 -78.44 -46.30 56.54
C LEU A 252 -78.76 -47.40 55.52
N LEU A 253 -78.55 -48.67 55.87
CA LEU A 253 -78.89 -49.80 54.99
C LEU A 253 -80.39 -49.92 54.71
N ARG A 254 -81.25 -49.64 55.69
CA ARG A 254 -82.71 -49.57 55.47
C ARG A 254 -83.10 -48.43 54.54
N SER A 255 -82.45 -47.26 54.67
CA SER A 255 -82.75 -46.08 53.86
C SER A 255 -82.31 -46.24 52.39
N ALA A 256 -81.29 -47.07 52.15
CA ALA A 256 -80.80 -47.38 50.81
C ALA A 256 -81.70 -48.36 50.04
N LEU A 257 -82.67 -49.02 50.71
CA LEU A 257 -83.67 -49.85 50.06
C LEU A 257 -84.84 -48.99 49.55
N PRO A 258 -85.43 -49.30 48.38
CA PRO A 258 -86.55 -48.53 47.84
C PRO A 258 -87.71 -48.40 48.85
N PRO A 259 -88.35 -47.23 48.95
CA PRO A 259 -89.55 -47.07 49.76
C PRO A 259 -90.66 -47.98 49.22
N ARG A 260 -91.45 -48.55 50.14
CA ARG A 260 -92.49 -49.54 49.87
C ARG A 260 -93.39 -49.07 48.71
N SER A 261 -93.28 -49.72 47.55
CA SER A 261 -94.12 -49.41 46.39
C SER A 261 -95.39 -50.26 46.41
N GLY A 262 -96.56 -49.62 46.39
CA GLY A 262 -97.89 -50.26 46.44
C GLY A 262 -98.86 -49.58 47.40
N ILE A 263 -100.16 -49.85 47.24
CA ILE A 263 -101.37 -49.17 47.80
C ILE A 263 -101.35 -48.96 49.33
N SER A 264 -100.39 -49.52 50.06
CA SER A 264 -100.20 -49.32 51.51
C SER A 264 -99.24 -48.16 51.86
N ALA A 265 -98.64 -47.47 50.89
CA ALA A 265 -97.81 -46.28 51.10
C ALA A 265 -98.54 -44.94 50.86
N TRP A 266 -99.79 -44.98 50.41
CA TRP A 266 -100.56 -43.79 50.00
C TRP A 266 -101.44 -43.18 51.10
N PHE A 267 -101.53 -43.76 52.29
CA PHE A 267 -102.29 -43.17 53.40
C PHE A 267 -101.49 -43.15 54.71
N PRO A 268 -100.57 -42.19 54.88
CA PRO A 268 -99.89 -41.95 56.14
C PRO A 268 -100.73 -41.01 57.03
N SER A 269 -101.95 -41.42 57.41
CA SER A 269 -102.66 -40.98 58.63
C SER A 269 -104.16 -41.32 58.54
N LEU A 270 -104.62 -42.21 59.42
CA LEU A 270 -105.92 -42.27 60.13
C LEU A 270 -106.13 -43.73 60.57
N ASN A 271 -106.27 -44.12 61.83
CA ASN A 271 -105.91 -43.54 63.13
C ASN A 271 -106.01 -44.69 64.14
N ASN A 272 -105.51 -44.47 65.36
CA ASN A 272 -105.93 -45.24 66.53
C ASN A 272 -107.46 -45.07 66.74
N THR A 273 -108.23 -46.08 66.34
CA THR A 273 -109.43 -46.69 66.98
C THR A 273 -109.75 -47.96 66.21
#